data_AF-T1IR22-F1
#
_entry.id   AF-T1IR22-F1
#
_cell.length_a   1.000
_cell.length_b   1.000
_cell.length_c   1.000
_cell.angle_alpha   90.00
_cell.angle_beta   90.00
_cell.angle_gamma   90.00
#
_symmetry.space_group_name_H-M   'P 1'
#
loop_
_entity.id
_entity.type
_entity.pdbx_description
1 polymer ?
#
loop_
_entity_poly.entity_id
_entity_poly.type
_entity_poly.pdbx_seq_one_letter_code
_entity_poly.pdbx_strand_id
1 'polypeptide(L)'
;MYRVQHRCFSHLYTPIAPNISILGQDINYYRHLENYHTQTENLDGHFYSTIWGQMPHGHPVFDMEEVMEEPLNTFDRFLCPPFENQLYRFAFCYLYFTCQTHAITILWRKLAYRNRPSANLNNWFHDIFLMKKVNVFCFGGGAGSEIVGFYQWLKVIQTQPRFHCTIIDVYNWVVETKPLFRKIDSNLFVPSFHELQFLKIFPFYTDKSRISHDLCNADLITVGKYLSSLPMNFETVMHFKCLLDQMKSKALLFFIDDVGNGYVEAMGNIAICAGLDQIGEIGDITIPIPNYEVEAMNAEHFNIRPNTSIRVCASLWQKP
;
A
#
# COMPACT_ATOMS: atom_id res chain seq x y z
N MET A 1 14.71 29.83 32.13
CA MET A 1 13.54 28.95 31.95
C MET A 1 12.72 29.50 30.79
N TYR A 2 12.99 29.04 29.56
CA TYR A 2 12.31 29.56 28.35
C TYR A 2 10.98 28.83 28.17
N ARG A 3 9.86 29.55 28.31
CA ARG A 3 8.52 29.07 27.96
C ARG A 3 8.43 28.98 26.44
N VAL A 4 8.47 27.75 25.93
CA VAL A 4 8.09 27.45 24.54
C VAL A 4 6.59 27.68 24.42
N GLN A 5 6.20 28.71 23.67
CA GLN A 5 4.81 28.91 23.29
C GLN A 5 4.42 27.81 22.29
N HIS A 6 3.67 26.81 22.77
CA HIS A 6 2.94 25.91 21.88
C HIS A 6 1.91 26.75 21.12
N ARG A 7 2.18 27.05 19.84
CA ARG A 7 1.17 27.55 18.93
C ARG A 7 0.13 26.44 18.75
N CYS A 8 -1.02 26.63 19.39
CA CYS A 8 -2.19 25.80 19.15
C CYS A 8 -2.61 25.99 17.68
N PHE A 9 -2.59 24.93 16.87
CA PHE A 9 -3.04 24.93 15.47
C PHE A 9 -4.58 24.98 15.36
N SER A 10 -5.25 25.79 16.18
CA SER A 10 -6.71 25.93 16.23
C SER A 10 -7.31 26.72 15.06
N HIS A 11 -6.48 27.24 14.16
CA HIS A 11 -6.91 28.08 13.02
C HIS A 11 -6.54 27.53 11.64
N LEU A 12 -6.06 26.29 11.55
CA LEU A 12 -6.21 25.56 10.29
C LEU A 12 -7.70 25.25 10.17
N TYR A 13 -8.41 26.08 9.41
CA TYR A 13 -9.63 25.67 8.72
C TYR A 13 -9.47 24.20 8.37
N THR A 14 -10.42 23.34 8.75
CA THR A 14 -10.51 21.98 8.21
C THR A 14 -10.23 22.13 6.71
N PRO A 15 -9.07 21.66 6.19
CA PRO A 15 -8.77 21.88 4.79
C PRO A 15 -9.96 21.29 4.05
N ILE A 16 -10.67 22.11 3.28
CA ILE A 16 -11.56 21.59 2.25
C ILE A 16 -10.70 20.56 1.53
N ALA A 17 -11.11 19.29 1.57
CA ALA A 17 -10.28 18.18 1.09
C ALA A 17 -9.65 18.61 -0.24
N PRO A 18 -8.31 18.77 -0.32
CA PRO A 18 -7.70 19.38 -1.48
C PRO A 18 -8.14 18.61 -2.73
N ASN A 19 -8.49 19.35 -3.79
CA ASN A 19 -8.73 18.76 -5.10
C ASN A 19 -7.45 17.97 -5.47
N ILE A 20 -7.66 16.68 -5.67
CA ILE A 20 -6.62 15.66 -5.65
C ILE A 20 -5.75 15.75 -6.90
N SER A 21 -4.45 16.02 -6.73
CA SER A 21 -3.41 15.79 -7.75
C SER A 21 -2.78 14.43 -7.56
N ILE A 22 -3.12 13.50 -8.46
CA ILE A 22 -2.38 12.26 -8.67
C ILE A 22 -1.49 12.52 -9.89
N LEU A 23 -0.16 12.36 -9.72
CA LEU A 23 0.89 12.36 -10.76
C LEU A 23 1.48 13.69 -11.30
N GLY A 24 1.74 14.68 -10.45
CA GLY A 24 2.93 15.54 -10.66
C GLY A 24 2.95 16.47 -11.88
N GLN A 25 1.81 16.79 -12.49
CA GLN A 25 1.62 17.98 -13.31
C GLN A 25 0.39 18.75 -12.82
N ASP A 26 0.47 20.08 -12.88
CA ASP A 26 -0.51 21.01 -12.33
C ASP A 26 -1.94 20.71 -12.78
N ILE A 27 -2.84 20.57 -11.82
CA ILE A 27 -4.28 20.51 -12.07
C ILE A 27 -4.80 21.92 -12.27
N ASN A 28 -4.64 22.42 -13.48
CA ASN A 28 -5.76 23.08 -14.16
C ASN A 28 -6.62 22.05 -14.95
N TYR A 29 -6.28 20.76 -14.89
CA TYR A 29 -6.87 19.71 -15.73
C TYR A 29 -8.26 19.22 -15.26
N TYR A 30 -8.43 18.84 -14.00
CA TYR A 30 -9.69 18.24 -13.50
C TYR A 30 -10.86 19.20 -13.27
N ARG A 31 -10.66 20.53 -13.37
CA ARG A 31 -11.79 21.49 -13.43
C ARG A 31 -12.23 21.78 -14.87
N HIS A 32 -11.46 21.35 -15.86
CA HIS A 32 -11.77 21.46 -17.29
C HIS A 32 -12.21 20.12 -17.94
N LEU A 33 -12.22 19.02 -17.19
CA LEU A 33 -12.47 17.67 -17.71
C LEU A 33 -13.91 17.15 -17.62
N GLU A 34 -14.84 17.91 -17.05
CA GLU A 34 -16.27 17.61 -17.27
C GLU A 34 -16.72 17.95 -18.71
N ASN A 35 -15.86 18.58 -19.53
CA ASN A 35 -16.22 19.10 -20.86
C ASN A 35 -15.43 18.54 -22.05
N TYR A 36 -14.63 17.47 -21.90
CA TYR A 36 -13.97 16.85 -23.06
C TYR A 36 -14.25 15.34 -23.11
N HIS A 37 -15.24 14.99 -23.93
CA HIS A 37 -15.22 13.72 -24.67
C HIS A 37 -13.89 13.64 -25.46
N THR A 38 -13.28 12.46 -25.48
CA THR A 38 -12.04 12.07 -26.20
C THR A 38 -10.71 12.26 -25.43
N GLN A 39 -10.49 11.48 -24.38
CA GLN A 39 -9.16 11.21 -23.79
C GLN A 39 -8.64 9.79 -24.08
N THR A 40 -9.18 9.12 -25.09
CA THR A 40 -8.78 7.76 -25.46
C THR A 40 -7.46 7.68 -26.23
N GLU A 41 -6.84 8.81 -26.61
CA GLU A 41 -5.69 8.81 -27.54
C GLU A 41 -4.32 9.08 -26.88
N ASN A 42 -4.25 9.57 -25.63
CA ASN A 42 -2.98 9.75 -24.94
C ASN A 42 -2.98 9.03 -23.58
N LEU A 43 -2.40 7.83 -23.56
CA LEU A 43 -2.31 6.95 -22.39
C LEU A 43 -1.10 7.27 -21.48
N ASP A 44 -0.33 8.33 -21.79
CA ASP A 44 0.79 8.76 -20.95
C ASP A 44 0.27 9.20 -19.57
N GLY A 45 0.73 8.51 -18.52
CA GLY A 45 0.37 8.80 -17.12
C GLY A 45 -0.72 7.89 -16.53
N HIS A 46 -1.31 6.98 -17.30
CA HIS A 46 -2.22 5.97 -16.75
C HIS A 46 -1.43 4.86 -16.02
N PHE A 47 -1.90 4.43 -14.86
CA PHE A 47 -1.23 3.36 -14.10
C PHE A 47 -1.23 2.04 -14.87
N TYR A 48 -2.37 1.70 -15.49
CA TYR A 48 -2.48 0.48 -16.28
C TYR A 48 -1.59 0.50 -17.52
N SER A 49 -1.53 1.61 -18.25
CA SER A 49 -0.61 1.78 -19.38
C SER A 49 0.86 1.63 -18.95
N THR A 50 1.21 2.20 -17.79
CA THR A 50 2.58 2.11 -17.23
C THR A 50 3.00 0.68 -16.89
N ILE A 51 2.08 -0.12 -16.35
CA ILE A 51 2.31 -1.53 -16.01
C ILE A 51 2.29 -2.39 -17.27
N TRP A 52 1.33 -2.16 -18.17
CA TRP A 52 1.21 -2.89 -19.43
C TRP A 52 2.46 -2.76 -20.29
N GLY A 53 3.01 -1.54 -20.43
CA GLY A 53 4.26 -1.30 -21.17
C GLY A 53 5.51 -1.87 -20.49
N GLN A 54 5.38 -2.67 -19.42
CA GLN A 54 6.46 -3.48 -18.84
C GLN A 54 6.23 -4.99 -19.01
N MET A 55 5.04 -5.38 -19.48
CA MET A 55 4.74 -6.78 -19.70
C MET A 55 5.48 -7.28 -20.95
N PRO A 56 6.06 -8.49 -20.90
CA PRO A 56 6.70 -9.07 -22.08
C PRO A 56 5.64 -9.42 -23.12
N HIS A 57 5.58 -8.68 -24.22
CA HIS A 57 4.66 -8.94 -25.32
C HIS A 57 5.13 -10.15 -26.15
N GLY A 58 4.21 -11.08 -26.47
CA GLY A 58 4.49 -12.26 -27.31
C GLY A 58 4.73 -13.58 -26.56
N HIS A 59 4.39 -13.66 -25.28
CA HIS A 59 4.52 -14.91 -24.51
C HIS A 59 3.20 -15.73 -24.50
N PRO A 60 3.22 -17.06 -24.74
CA PRO A 60 2.02 -17.91 -24.73
C PRO A 60 1.32 -18.07 -23.36
N VAL A 61 1.84 -17.43 -22.31
CA VAL A 61 1.28 -17.49 -20.94
C VAL A 61 0.12 -16.49 -20.77
N PHE A 62 -0.22 -15.71 -21.80
CA PHE A 62 -1.33 -14.77 -21.78
C PHE A 62 -2.67 -15.35 -22.25
N ASP A 63 -2.74 -16.67 -22.51
CA ASP A 63 -4.00 -17.44 -22.67
C ASP A 63 -4.53 -17.98 -21.32
N MET A 64 -4.07 -17.44 -20.17
CA MET A 64 -4.31 -17.97 -18.82
C MET A 64 -5.59 -17.48 -18.11
N GLU A 65 -6.69 -17.21 -18.82
CA GLU A 65 -7.99 -17.03 -18.14
C GLU A 65 -8.30 -18.25 -17.24
N GLU A 66 -7.98 -19.47 -17.68
CA GLU A 66 -8.26 -20.70 -16.91
C GLU A 66 -7.42 -20.90 -15.63
N VAL A 67 -6.20 -20.36 -15.54
CA VAL A 67 -5.30 -20.63 -14.39
C VAL A 67 -5.59 -19.69 -13.21
N MET A 68 -6.23 -18.54 -13.46
CA MET A 68 -6.53 -17.54 -12.43
C MET A 68 -8.01 -17.43 -12.06
N GLU A 69 -8.91 -18.08 -12.82
CA GLU A 69 -10.35 -18.12 -12.54
C GLU A 69 -10.76 -19.16 -11.47
N GLU A 70 -9.94 -20.18 -11.21
CA GLU A 70 -10.24 -21.05 -10.07
C GLU A 70 -10.06 -20.27 -8.75
N PRO A 71 -11.09 -20.24 -7.88
CA PRO A 71 -10.97 -19.67 -6.55
C PRO A 71 -10.10 -20.61 -5.70
N LEU A 72 -8.79 -20.58 -5.96
CA LEU A 72 -7.78 -21.21 -5.13
C LEU A 72 -7.90 -20.56 -3.76
N ASN A 73 -8.26 -21.37 -2.76
CA ASN A 73 -8.23 -20.98 -1.37
C ASN A 73 -6.91 -20.22 -1.10
N THR A 74 -6.96 -19.15 -0.33
CA THR A 74 -5.84 -18.22 -0.10
C THR A 74 -4.53 -18.90 0.32
N PHE A 75 -4.64 -20.12 0.87
CA PHE A 75 -3.53 -21.01 1.23
C PHE A 75 -2.81 -21.67 0.05
N ASP A 76 -3.51 -22.02 -1.04
CA ASP A 76 -2.91 -22.68 -2.21
C ASP A 76 -2.10 -21.71 -3.08
N ARG A 77 -2.25 -20.39 -2.88
CA ARG A 77 -1.43 -19.35 -3.55
C ARG A 77 0.06 -19.43 -3.21
N PHE A 78 0.43 -19.96 -2.05
CA PHE A 78 1.83 -20.05 -1.59
C PHE A 78 2.49 -21.40 -1.86
N LEU A 79 1.70 -22.43 -2.11
CA LEU A 79 2.21 -23.73 -2.58
C LEU A 79 2.27 -23.79 -4.10
N CYS A 80 1.89 -22.71 -4.79
CA CYS A 80 1.96 -22.61 -6.23
C CYS A 80 3.41 -22.27 -6.66
N PRO A 81 4.11 -23.17 -7.38
CA PRO A 81 5.36 -22.87 -8.08
C PRO A 81 5.34 -21.65 -9.05
N PRO A 82 4.20 -21.14 -9.60
CA PRO A 82 4.24 -20.09 -10.62
C PRO A 82 4.85 -18.76 -10.21
N PHE A 83 4.90 -18.39 -8.92
CA PHE A 83 5.50 -17.11 -8.53
C PHE A 83 7.03 -17.14 -8.48
N GLU A 84 7.72 -18.26 -8.72
CA GLU A 84 9.14 -18.21 -9.11
C GLU A 84 9.30 -17.73 -10.56
N ASN A 85 8.27 -17.89 -11.38
CA ASN A 85 8.25 -17.45 -12.76
C ASN A 85 7.83 -15.97 -12.84
N GLN A 86 8.76 -15.16 -13.34
CA GLN A 86 8.63 -13.72 -13.52
C GLN A 86 7.37 -13.30 -14.31
N LEU A 87 6.90 -14.13 -15.23
CA LEU A 87 5.71 -13.83 -16.04
C LEU A 87 4.43 -13.79 -15.22
N TYR A 88 4.28 -14.71 -14.26
CA TYR A 88 3.14 -14.71 -13.35
C TYR A 88 3.18 -13.50 -12.41
N ARG A 89 4.38 -13.06 -12.01
CA ARG A 89 4.55 -11.82 -11.23
C ARG A 89 4.15 -10.59 -12.02
N PHE A 90 4.48 -10.51 -13.30
CA PHE A 90 4.00 -9.42 -14.17
C PHE A 90 2.48 -9.48 -14.36
N ALA A 91 1.92 -10.67 -14.61
CA ALA A 91 0.47 -10.85 -14.70
C ALA A 91 -0.23 -10.43 -13.40
N PHE A 92 0.34 -10.77 -12.23
CA PHE A 92 -0.14 -10.33 -10.93
C PHE A 92 -0.11 -8.80 -10.79
N CYS A 93 1.01 -8.16 -11.16
CA CYS A 93 1.10 -6.70 -11.14
C CYS A 93 0.01 -6.09 -12.01
N TYR A 94 -0.17 -6.62 -13.21
CA TYR A 94 -1.20 -6.17 -14.14
C TYR A 94 -2.62 -6.33 -13.59
N LEU A 95 -2.94 -7.47 -12.99
CA LEU A 95 -4.29 -7.77 -12.47
C LEU A 95 -4.66 -6.98 -11.22
N TYR A 96 -3.70 -6.74 -10.32
CA TYR A 96 -3.99 -6.30 -8.95
C TYR A 96 -3.33 -4.98 -8.55
N PHE A 97 -2.14 -4.65 -9.07
CA PHE A 97 -1.33 -3.55 -8.53
C PHE A 97 -2.05 -2.21 -8.59
N THR A 98 -2.63 -1.83 -9.74
CA THR A 98 -3.30 -0.53 -9.88
C THR A 98 -4.53 -0.44 -9.00
N CYS A 99 -5.39 -1.47 -9.00
CA CYS A 99 -6.60 -1.49 -8.20
C CYS A 99 -6.29 -1.39 -6.70
N GLN A 100 -5.27 -2.14 -6.24
CA GLN A 100 -4.80 -2.07 -4.85
C GLN A 100 -4.18 -0.71 -4.52
N THR A 101 -3.30 -0.19 -5.38
CA THR A 101 -2.67 1.13 -5.21
C THR A 101 -3.74 2.22 -5.06
N HIS A 102 -4.74 2.21 -5.96
CA HIS A 102 -5.85 3.16 -5.90
C HIS A 102 -6.66 3.03 -4.60
N ALA A 103 -7.02 1.80 -4.22
CA ALA A 103 -7.75 1.54 -2.99
C ALA A 103 -7.01 2.06 -1.76
N ILE A 104 -5.70 1.82 -1.68
CA ILE A 104 -4.85 2.28 -0.57
C ILE A 104 -4.81 3.81 -0.52
N THR A 105 -4.67 4.50 -1.66
CA THR A 105 -4.74 5.97 -1.74
C THR A 105 -6.07 6.51 -1.19
N ILE A 106 -7.19 5.88 -1.55
CA ILE A 106 -8.53 6.26 -1.07
C ILE A 106 -8.72 5.94 0.41
N LEU A 107 -8.21 4.81 0.89
CA LEU A 107 -8.30 4.40 2.29
C LEU A 107 -7.50 5.33 3.20
N TRP A 108 -6.28 5.73 2.81
CA TRP A 108 -5.52 6.76 3.54
C TRP A 108 -6.27 8.08 3.63
N ARG A 109 -6.89 8.52 2.52
CA ARG A 109 -7.75 9.71 2.54
C ARG A 109 -8.90 9.53 3.53
N LYS A 110 -9.60 8.40 3.50
CA LYS A 110 -10.71 8.16 4.43
C LYS A 110 -10.21 8.11 5.89
N LEU A 111 -9.19 7.31 6.20
CA LEU A 111 -8.65 7.17 7.56
C LEU A 111 -8.07 8.47 8.12
N ALA A 112 -7.43 9.30 7.29
CA ALA A 112 -6.87 10.58 7.71
C ALA A 112 -7.93 11.65 8.02
N TYR A 113 -9.14 11.54 7.47
CA TYR A 113 -10.17 12.60 7.56
C TYR A 113 -11.51 12.16 8.17
N ARG A 114 -11.78 10.87 8.38
CA ARG A 114 -13.14 10.34 8.66
C ARG A 114 -13.77 10.80 9.97
N ASN A 115 -12.99 11.24 10.95
CA ASN A 115 -13.43 11.95 12.14
C ASN A 115 -12.23 12.82 12.49
N ARG A 116 -12.41 14.13 12.77
CA ARG A 116 -11.31 15.10 13.00
C ARG A 116 -10.04 14.37 13.46
N PRO A 117 -8.98 14.27 12.62
CA PRO A 117 -7.84 13.43 12.92
C PRO A 117 -7.40 13.67 14.35
N SER A 118 -7.13 12.59 15.08
CA SER A 118 -6.58 12.72 16.44
C SER A 118 -5.41 13.70 16.38
N ALA A 119 -5.24 14.52 17.41
CA ALA A 119 -4.13 15.47 17.45
C ALA A 119 -2.79 14.78 17.12
N ASN A 120 -2.68 13.49 17.49
CA ASN A 120 -1.52 12.65 17.22
C ASN A 120 -1.30 12.34 15.72
N LEU A 121 -2.36 12.05 14.94
CA LEU A 121 -2.21 11.78 13.50
C LEU A 121 -1.82 13.05 12.73
N ASN A 122 -2.39 14.21 13.08
CA ASN A 122 -1.99 15.49 12.48
C ASN A 122 -0.53 15.82 12.77
N ASN A 123 -0.08 15.59 14.01
CA ASN A 123 1.31 15.78 14.39
C ASN A 123 2.22 14.84 13.59
N TRP A 124 1.83 13.58 13.38
CA TRP A 124 2.60 12.63 12.57
C TRP A 124 2.77 13.10 11.12
N PHE A 125 1.70 13.56 10.47
CA PHE A 125 1.82 14.13 9.12
C PHE A 125 2.66 15.41 9.08
N HIS A 126 2.54 16.25 10.12
CA HIS A 126 3.38 17.44 10.24
C HIS A 126 4.86 17.06 10.37
N ASP A 127 5.19 16.05 11.18
CA ASP A 127 6.54 15.55 11.35
C ASP A 127 7.12 15.05 10.02
N ILE A 128 6.35 14.28 9.24
CA ILE A 128 6.76 13.86 7.89
C ILE A 128 6.96 15.05 6.95
N PHE A 129 6.05 16.02 7.00
CA PHE A 129 6.15 17.23 6.19
C PHE A 129 7.43 18.00 6.51
N LEU A 130 7.84 18.07 7.78
CA LEU A 130 9.07 18.74 8.21
C LEU A 130 10.32 17.92 7.88
N MET A 131 10.31 16.61 8.18
CA MET A 131 11.47 15.73 8.00
C MET A 131 11.76 15.40 6.54
N LYS A 132 10.75 15.51 5.66
CA LYS A 132 10.83 15.13 4.23
C LYS A 132 11.38 13.70 4.03
N LYS A 133 11.14 12.81 4.98
CA LYS A 133 11.60 11.42 4.98
C LYS A 133 10.54 10.55 5.63
N VAL A 134 10.32 9.35 5.08
CA VAL A 134 9.49 8.31 5.69
C VAL A 134 10.18 6.97 5.54
N ASN A 135 10.35 6.27 6.65
CA ASN A 135 10.74 4.86 6.67
C ASN A 135 9.47 3.99 6.67
N VAL A 136 9.31 3.14 5.66
CA VAL A 136 8.15 2.25 5.52
C VAL A 136 8.62 0.79 5.61
N PHE A 137 7.95 -0.01 6.43
CA PHE A 137 8.22 -1.44 6.56
C PHE A 137 6.96 -2.23 6.21
N CYS A 138 7.04 -3.09 5.19
CA CYS A 138 5.88 -3.83 4.68
C CYS A 138 6.01 -5.33 4.98
N PHE A 139 4.99 -5.90 5.62
CA PHE A 139 4.80 -7.34 5.70
C PHE A 139 3.95 -7.80 4.51
N GLY A 140 4.52 -8.64 3.63
CA GLY A 140 3.84 -9.10 2.42
C GLY A 140 3.64 -8.01 1.38
N GLY A 141 4.60 -7.08 1.28
CA GLY A 141 4.47 -5.89 0.42
C GLY A 141 4.41 -6.20 -1.08
N GLY A 142 4.71 -7.44 -1.50
CA GLY A 142 4.66 -7.86 -2.90
C GLY A 142 5.45 -6.92 -3.82
N ALA A 143 4.82 -6.52 -4.93
CA ALA A 143 5.37 -5.56 -5.88
C ALA A 143 5.40 -4.10 -5.36
N GLY A 144 4.85 -3.81 -4.17
CA GLY A 144 4.91 -2.49 -3.52
C GLY A 144 3.68 -1.59 -3.76
N SER A 145 2.50 -2.15 -4.02
CA SER A 145 1.25 -1.38 -4.21
C SER A 145 0.92 -0.47 -3.02
N GLU A 146 1.19 -0.93 -1.79
CA GLU A 146 0.97 -0.16 -0.56
C GLU A 146 1.86 1.07 -0.46
N ILE A 147 3.13 0.93 -0.84
CA ILE A 147 4.11 2.01 -0.84
C ILE A 147 3.67 3.08 -1.83
N VAL A 148 3.28 2.67 -3.05
CA VAL A 148 2.86 3.61 -4.08
C VAL A 148 1.55 4.30 -3.72
N GLY A 149 0.56 3.56 -3.19
CA GLY A 149 -0.71 4.15 -2.79
C GLY A 149 -0.53 5.19 -1.67
N PHE A 150 0.29 4.87 -0.67
CA PHE A 150 0.62 5.83 0.38
C PHE A 150 1.42 7.04 -0.15
N TYR A 151 2.38 6.81 -1.04
CA TYR A 151 3.15 7.87 -1.69
C TYR A 151 2.26 8.83 -2.49
N GLN A 152 1.32 8.31 -3.27
CA GLN A 152 0.35 9.12 -4.00
C GLN A 152 -0.49 9.98 -3.06
N TRP A 153 -0.96 9.39 -1.96
CA TRP A 153 -1.73 10.13 -0.96
C TRP A 153 -0.90 11.28 -0.34
N LEU A 154 0.39 11.07 -0.05
CA LEU A 154 1.27 12.15 0.43
C LEU A 154 1.43 13.28 -0.60
N LYS A 155 1.54 12.95 -1.90
CA LYS A 155 1.60 13.97 -2.97
C LYS A 155 0.34 14.82 -3.02
N VAL A 156 -0.83 14.22 -2.79
CA VAL A 156 -2.12 14.93 -2.75
C VAL A 156 -2.14 16.00 -1.65
N ILE A 157 -1.51 15.73 -0.50
CA ILE A 157 -1.36 16.70 0.58
C ILE A 157 -0.06 17.52 0.47
N GLN A 158 0.49 17.65 -0.75
CA GLN A 158 1.67 18.45 -1.10
C GLN A 158 2.92 18.10 -0.28
N THR A 159 3.02 16.84 0.12
CA THR A 159 4.20 16.30 0.80
C THR A 159 4.98 15.44 -0.18
N GLN A 160 6.28 15.73 -0.32
CA GLN A 160 7.18 14.98 -1.19
C GLN A 160 8.34 14.42 -0.35
N PRO A 161 8.09 13.40 0.48
CA PRO A 161 9.14 12.86 1.30
C PRO A 161 9.97 11.84 0.51
N ARG A 162 11.21 11.68 0.94
CA ARG A 162 12.08 10.58 0.53
C ARG A 162 11.66 9.29 1.23
N PHE A 163 11.28 8.28 0.47
CA PHE A 163 10.89 6.98 0.99
C PHE A 163 12.11 6.08 1.18
N HIS A 164 12.18 5.46 2.35
CA HIS A 164 13.08 4.36 2.66
C HIS A 164 12.23 3.15 2.99
N CYS A 165 12.08 2.25 2.03
CA CYS A 165 11.16 1.13 2.15
C CYS A 165 11.92 -0.17 2.39
N THR A 166 11.40 -1.00 3.29
CA THR A 166 11.83 -2.39 3.50
C THR A 166 10.62 -3.29 3.32
N ILE A 167 10.69 -4.25 2.40
CA ILE A 167 9.65 -5.24 2.14
C ILE A 167 10.16 -6.59 2.62
N ILE A 168 9.36 -7.26 3.46
CA ILE A 168 9.54 -8.67 3.77
C ILE A 168 8.46 -9.45 3.05
N ASP A 169 8.87 -10.35 2.18
CA ASP A 169 7.96 -11.15 1.35
C ASP A 169 8.57 -12.52 1.10
N VAL A 170 7.75 -13.50 0.75
CA VAL A 170 8.25 -14.84 0.39
C VAL A 170 8.89 -14.86 -1.00
N TYR A 171 8.63 -13.83 -1.82
CA TYR A 171 9.19 -13.67 -3.15
C TYR A 171 10.02 -12.38 -3.26
N ASN A 172 11.11 -12.45 -4.02
CA ASN A 172 11.91 -11.26 -4.33
C ASN A 172 11.36 -10.50 -5.54
N TRP A 173 10.63 -9.41 -5.31
CA TRP A 173 10.00 -8.57 -6.35
C TRP A 173 10.88 -7.44 -6.91
N VAL A 174 12.19 -7.43 -6.60
CA VAL A 174 13.09 -6.34 -7.01
C VAL A 174 13.05 -6.07 -8.52
N VAL A 175 12.95 -7.13 -9.33
CA VAL A 175 13.02 -7.04 -10.79
C VAL A 175 11.80 -6.33 -11.36
N GLU A 176 10.61 -6.58 -10.81
CA GLU A 176 9.35 -5.97 -11.21
C GLU A 176 9.19 -4.57 -10.60
N THR A 177 9.50 -4.40 -9.31
CA THR A 177 9.30 -3.15 -8.58
C THR A 177 10.23 -2.03 -9.06
N LYS A 178 11.50 -2.33 -9.36
CA LYS A 178 12.50 -1.33 -9.73
C LYS A 178 12.14 -0.51 -10.98
N PRO A 179 11.80 -1.11 -12.14
CA PRO A 179 11.39 -0.35 -13.31
C PRO A 179 10.05 0.36 -13.06
N LEU A 180 9.11 -0.29 -12.36
CA LEU A 180 7.79 0.26 -12.07
C LEU A 180 7.85 1.55 -11.26
N PHE A 181 8.59 1.55 -10.15
CA PHE A 181 8.71 2.72 -9.28
C PHE A 181 9.33 3.91 -10.02
N ARG A 182 10.36 3.66 -10.83
CA ARG A 182 11.02 4.71 -11.63
C ARG A 182 10.08 5.34 -12.67
N LYS A 183 9.18 4.55 -13.28
CA LYS A 183 8.19 5.08 -14.23
C LYS A 183 7.09 5.88 -13.53
N ILE A 184 6.71 5.49 -12.32
CA ILE A 184 5.67 6.19 -11.54
C ILE A 184 6.18 7.55 -11.05
N ASP A 185 7.35 7.58 -10.40
CA ASP A 185 7.98 8.83 -9.96
C ASP A 185 9.47 8.62 -9.71
N SER A 186 10.30 9.53 -10.22
CA SER A 186 11.76 9.47 -9.99
C SER A 186 12.19 9.53 -8.52
N ASN A 187 11.32 10.02 -7.63
CA ASN A 187 11.57 10.09 -6.19
C ASN A 187 11.21 8.80 -5.43
N LEU A 188 10.55 7.84 -6.09
CA LEU A 188 10.30 6.52 -5.51
C LEU A 188 11.57 5.67 -5.61
N PHE A 189 12.20 5.44 -4.46
CA PHE A 189 13.35 4.55 -4.36
C PHE A 189 12.91 3.10 -4.32
N VAL A 190 13.71 2.23 -4.94
CA VAL A 190 13.50 0.78 -4.88
C VAL A 190 13.61 0.33 -3.42
N PRO A 191 12.62 -0.41 -2.89
CA PRO A 191 12.69 -0.96 -1.54
C PRO A 191 13.88 -1.90 -1.35
N SER A 192 14.34 -2.04 -0.10
CA SER A 192 15.16 -3.19 0.30
C SER A 192 14.24 -4.39 0.43
N PHE A 193 14.53 -5.49 -0.27
CA PHE A 193 13.74 -6.72 -0.21
C PHE A 193 14.46 -7.77 0.62
N HIS A 194 13.71 -8.45 1.48
CA HIS A 194 14.18 -9.62 2.20
C HIS A 194 13.22 -10.78 1.91
N GLU A 195 13.73 -11.78 1.18
CA GLU A 195 13.00 -13.00 0.84
C GLU A 195 12.94 -13.93 2.05
N LEU A 196 11.87 -13.82 2.83
CA LEU A 196 11.69 -14.54 4.09
C LEU A 196 10.21 -14.90 4.30
N GLN A 197 9.98 -16.13 4.77
CA GLN A 197 8.69 -16.52 5.30
C GLN A 197 8.41 -15.78 6.62
N PHE A 198 7.15 -15.43 6.85
CA PHE A 198 6.72 -14.66 8.02
C PHE A 198 7.28 -15.21 9.35
N LEU A 199 7.04 -16.50 9.63
CA LEU A 199 7.48 -17.15 10.86
C LEU A 199 9.01 -17.24 11.00
N LYS A 200 9.76 -17.01 9.91
CA LYS A 200 11.24 -16.94 9.96
C LYS A 200 11.73 -15.55 10.39
N ILE A 201 10.87 -14.55 10.54
CA ILE A 201 11.21 -13.19 11.00
C ILE A 201 11.36 -13.16 12.53
N PHE A 202 12.39 -13.84 13.05
CA PHE A 202 12.60 -13.92 14.51
C PHE A 202 13.52 -12.84 15.09
N PRO A 203 13.26 -12.31 16.30
CA PRO A 203 14.19 -11.39 17.01
C PRO A 203 15.52 -12.01 17.50
N PHE A 204 15.76 -13.32 17.34
CA PHE A 204 16.87 -14.04 18.00
C PHE A 204 17.91 -14.75 17.10
N TYR A 205 17.89 -14.56 15.78
CA TYR A 205 18.91 -15.16 14.89
C TYR A 205 19.81 -14.09 14.24
N THR A 206 21.10 -14.37 14.17
CA THR A 206 22.23 -13.44 14.06
C THR A 206 22.40 -12.67 12.74
N ASP A 207 21.71 -13.05 11.66
CA ASP A 207 21.73 -12.33 10.37
C ASP A 207 20.60 -11.27 10.23
N LYS A 208 19.88 -11.01 11.34
CA LYS A 208 18.62 -10.23 11.38
C LYS A 208 18.73 -8.85 12.01
N SER A 209 19.95 -8.37 12.31
CA SER A 209 20.14 -7.03 12.91
C SER A 209 19.57 -5.93 12.03
N ARG A 210 19.68 -6.05 10.70
CA ARG A 210 19.16 -5.05 9.76
C ARG A 210 17.64 -5.04 9.67
N ILE A 211 16.99 -6.20 9.58
CA ILE A 211 15.50 -6.26 9.49
C ILE A 211 14.88 -5.74 10.78
N SER A 212 15.38 -6.17 11.95
CA SER A 212 14.91 -5.65 13.23
C SER A 212 15.19 -4.16 13.35
N HIS A 213 16.38 -3.70 12.92
CA HIS A 213 16.68 -2.27 12.88
C HIS A 213 15.70 -1.49 11.99
N ASP A 214 15.39 -1.99 10.79
CA ASP A 214 14.48 -1.32 9.86
C ASP A 214 13.04 -1.30 10.42
N LEU A 215 12.58 -2.39 11.05
CA LEU A 215 11.29 -2.46 11.74
C LEU A 215 11.22 -1.47 12.91
N CYS A 216 12.21 -1.47 13.80
CA CYS A 216 12.29 -0.57 14.95
C CYS A 216 12.33 0.90 14.54
N ASN A 217 12.90 1.21 13.37
CA ASN A 217 13.03 2.57 12.86
C ASN A 217 11.90 2.99 11.90
N ALA A 218 10.96 2.10 11.58
CA ALA A 218 9.85 2.38 10.67
C ALA A 218 8.95 3.49 11.22
N ASP A 219 8.61 4.48 10.39
CA ASP A 219 7.58 5.48 10.68
C ASP A 219 6.17 4.91 10.41
N LEU A 220 6.09 4.05 9.40
CA LEU A 220 4.89 3.35 8.98
C LEU A 220 5.20 1.86 8.78
N ILE A 221 4.40 1.01 9.40
CA ILE A 221 4.34 -0.43 9.13
C ILE A 221 3.06 -0.71 8.34
N THR A 222 3.15 -1.49 7.28
CA THR A 222 2.00 -1.93 6.50
C THR A 222 1.83 -3.45 6.55
N VAL A 223 0.57 -3.88 6.59
CA VAL A 223 0.16 -5.28 6.47
C VAL A 223 -1.00 -5.31 5.47
N GLY A 224 -0.67 -5.52 4.18
CA GLY A 224 -1.63 -5.43 3.09
C GLY A 224 -1.90 -6.77 2.44
N LYS A 225 -3.13 -7.26 2.58
CA LYS A 225 -3.59 -8.56 2.06
C LYS A 225 -2.67 -9.73 2.40
N TYR A 226 -2.01 -9.61 3.56
CA TYR A 226 -1.00 -10.54 4.01
C TYR A 226 -1.51 -11.42 5.16
N LEU A 227 -2.44 -10.93 5.98
CA LEU A 227 -2.94 -11.71 7.10
C LEU A 227 -3.85 -12.85 6.62
N SER A 228 -4.68 -12.58 5.60
CA SER A 228 -5.48 -13.60 4.90
C SER A 228 -4.65 -14.69 4.22
N SER A 229 -3.36 -14.43 4.05
CA SER A 229 -2.37 -15.28 3.41
C SER A 229 -1.70 -16.26 4.39
N LEU A 230 -1.90 -16.07 5.70
CA LEU A 230 -1.24 -16.81 6.78
C LEU A 230 -2.21 -17.75 7.51
N PRO A 231 -1.70 -18.83 8.14
CA PRO A 231 -2.51 -19.61 9.07
C PRO A 231 -2.87 -18.73 10.27
N MET A 232 -4.17 -18.50 10.48
CA MET A 232 -4.66 -17.80 11.67
C MET A 232 -4.66 -18.73 12.88
N ASN A 233 -3.47 -18.93 13.43
CA ASN A 233 -3.23 -19.72 14.64
C ASN A 233 -2.53 -18.87 15.72
N PHE A 234 -2.40 -19.43 16.92
CA PHE A 234 -1.77 -18.76 18.05
C PHE A 234 -0.32 -18.32 17.77
N GLU A 235 0.44 -19.11 17.01
CA GLU A 235 1.82 -18.78 16.66
C GLU A 235 1.91 -17.52 15.81
N THR A 236 1.09 -17.40 14.76
CA THR A 236 1.02 -16.19 13.90
C THR A 236 0.66 -14.95 14.71
N VAL A 237 -0.34 -15.06 15.59
CA VAL A 237 -0.79 -13.97 16.47
C VAL A 237 0.33 -13.51 17.39
N MET A 238 0.98 -14.46 18.08
CA MET A 238 2.09 -14.15 18.98
C MET A 238 3.30 -13.59 18.24
N HIS A 239 3.56 -14.07 17.02
CA HIS A 239 4.66 -13.59 16.21
C HIS A 239 4.46 -12.14 15.78
N PHE A 240 3.28 -11.79 15.25
CA PHE A 240 2.95 -10.39 14.94
C PHE A 240 3.04 -9.51 16.18
N LYS A 241 2.49 -9.95 17.32
CA LYS A 241 2.59 -9.19 18.58
C LYS A 241 4.05 -8.89 18.91
N CYS A 242 4.93 -9.90 18.92
CA CYS A 242 6.35 -9.74 19.23
C CYS A 242 7.07 -8.79 18.26
N LEU A 243 6.67 -8.75 16.99
CA LEU A 243 7.22 -7.83 16.00
C LEU A 243 6.71 -6.39 16.24
N LEU A 244 5.42 -6.22 16.46
CA LEU A 244 4.79 -4.91 16.68
C LEU A 244 5.12 -4.32 18.06
N ASP A 245 5.53 -5.13 19.03
CA ASP A 245 6.10 -4.67 20.29
C ASP A 245 7.37 -3.81 20.07
N GLN A 246 8.10 -4.05 18.98
CA GLN A 246 9.34 -3.33 18.63
C GLN A 246 9.10 -2.00 17.91
N MET A 247 7.85 -1.66 17.59
CA MET A 247 7.51 -0.38 16.99
C MET A 247 7.99 0.78 17.87
N LYS A 248 8.67 1.75 17.26
CA LYS A 248 8.96 3.01 17.93
C LYS A 248 7.68 3.77 18.25
N SER A 249 7.74 4.59 19.29
CA SER A 249 6.68 5.52 19.65
C SER A 249 6.28 6.40 18.46
N LYS A 250 4.99 6.70 18.37
CA LYS A 250 4.31 7.44 17.29
C LYS A 250 4.27 6.77 15.92
N ALA A 251 4.94 5.64 15.70
CA ALA A 251 4.84 4.92 14.43
C ALA A 251 3.41 4.45 14.16
N LEU A 252 3.03 4.42 12.88
CA LEU A 252 1.72 3.95 12.44
C LEU A 252 1.77 2.49 12.01
N LEU A 253 0.67 1.78 12.24
CA LEU A 253 0.38 0.49 11.64
C LEU A 253 -0.85 0.65 10.75
N PHE A 254 -0.67 0.48 9.45
CA PHE A 254 -1.74 0.45 8.46
C PHE A 254 -2.03 -1.00 8.05
N PHE A 255 -3.28 -1.40 8.18
CA PHE A 255 -3.76 -2.71 7.77
C PHE A 255 -4.82 -2.56 6.69
N ILE A 256 -4.74 -3.42 5.68
CA ILE A 256 -5.78 -3.60 4.67
C ILE A 256 -5.85 -5.08 4.33
N ASP A 257 -7.04 -5.67 4.29
CA ASP A 257 -7.21 -7.05 3.84
C ASP A 257 -8.59 -7.26 3.19
N ASP A 258 -8.80 -8.44 2.63
CA ASP A 258 -10.09 -8.85 2.11
C ASP A 258 -11.17 -8.89 3.20
N VAL A 259 -12.40 -8.55 2.83
CA VAL A 259 -13.53 -8.60 3.75
C VAL A 259 -13.89 -10.06 4.05
N GLY A 260 -14.10 -10.36 5.33
CA GLY A 260 -14.54 -11.66 5.80
C GLY A 260 -13.54 -12.30 6.75
N ASN A 261 -13.87 -13.50 7.25
CA ASN A 261 -13.01 -14.36 8.07
C ASN A 261 -12.40 -13.73 9.34
N GLY A 262 -12.88 -12.56 9.77
CA GLY A 262 -12.45 -11.92 11.01
C GLY A 262 -11.04 -11.31 10.97
N TYR A 263 -10.50 -10.99 9.79
CA TYR A 263 -9.09 -10.54 9.69
C TYR A 263 -8.85 -9.17 10.34
N VAL A 264 -9.77 -8.22 10.24
CA VAL A 264 -9.67 -6.90 10.91
C VAL A 264 -9.69 -7.08 12.41
N GLU A 265 -10.61 -7.91 12.90
CA GLU A 265 -10.78 -8.21 14.32
C GLU A 265 -9.53 -8.90 14.87
N ALA A 266 -8.97 -9.86 14.11
CA ALA A 266 -7.73 -10.51 14.47
C ALA A 266 -6.55 -9.53 14.52
N MET A 267 -6.39 -8.66 13.51
CA MET A 267 -5.35 -7.64 13.51
C MET A 267 -5.54 -6.61 14.63
N GLY A 268 -6.79 -6.24 14.92
CA GLY A 268 -7.14 -5.36 16.04
C GLY A 268 -6.74 -5.94 17.39
N ASN A 269 -7.03 -7.23 17.62
CA ASN A 269 -6.58 -7.94 18.83
C ASN A 269 -5.06 -7.97 18.94
N ILE A 270 -4.36 -8.27 17.84
CA ILE A 270 -2.89 -8.25 17.77
C ILE A 270 -2.35 -6.85 18.13
N ALA A 271 -2.90 -5.80 17.52
CA ALA A 271 -2.48 -4.41 17.75
C ALA A 271 -2.71 -3.97 19.21
N ILE A 272 -3.86 -4.31 19.79
CA ILE A 272 -4.18 -4.06 21.20
C ILE A 272 -3.18 -4.79 22.11
N CYS A 273 -2.90 -6.07 21.85
CA CYS A 273 -1.92 -6.84 22.61
C CYS A 273 -0.49 -6.29 22.51
N ALA A 274 -0.16 -5.60 21.40
CA ALA A 274 1.11 -4.89 21.22
C ALA A 274 1.08 -3.44 21.77
N GLY A 275 -0.02 -3.04 22.40
CA GLY A 275 -0.18 -1.72 23.03
C GLY A 275 -0.30 -0.56 22.04
N LEU A 276 -0.93 -0.78 20.89
CA LEU A 276 -1.23 0.26 19.92
C LEU A 276 -2.64 0.82 20.13
N ASP A 277 -2.80 2.12 19.92
CA ASP A 277 -4.09 2.81 19.97
C ASP A 277 -4.73 2.88 18.58
N GLN A 278 -6.02 2.52 18.48
CA GLN A 278 -6.75 2.61 17.21
C GLN A 278 -7.07 4.06 16.87
N ILE A 279 -6.68 4.49 15.67
CA ILE A 279 -7.02 5.81 15.13
C ILE A 279 -8.35 5.76 14.38
N GLY A 280 -8.55 4.73 13.58
CA GLY A 280 -9.76 4.61 12.79
C GLY A 280 -9.84 3.30 12.05
N GLU A 281 -11.07 2.95 11.68
CA GLU A 281 -11.39 1.71 11.00
C GLU A 281 -12.38 1.97 9.85
N ILE A 282 -12.22 1.20 8.80
CA ILE A 282 -13.12 1.08 7.67
C ILE A 282 -13.44 -0.41 7.57
N GLY A 283 -14.69 -0.77 7.89
CA GLY A 283 -15.19 -2.12 7.67
C GLY A 283 -15.33 -2.44 6.18
N ASP A 284 -16.39 -3.16 5.81
CA ASP A 284 -16.65 -3.56 4.43
C ASP A 284 -16.83 -2.36 3.49
N ILE A 285 -15.91 -2.20 2.52
CA ILE A 285 -16.01 -1.22 1.45
C ILE A 285 -15.56 -1.82 0.12
N THR A 286 -16.34 -1.56 -0.94
CA THR A 286 -15.92 -1.78 -2.32
C THR A 286 -15.41 -0.48 -2.91
N ILE A 287 -14.17 -0.48 -3.41
CA ILE A 287 -13.53 0.68 -4.03
C ILE A 287 -13.38 0.39 -5.53
N PRO A 288 -14.14 1.05 -6.41
CA PRO A 288 -13.92 0.97 -7.84
C PRO A 288 -12.67 1.77 -8.22
N ILE A 289 -11.99 1.36 -9.30
CA ILE A 289 -11.00 2.22 -9.95
C ILE A 289 -11.71 3.36 -10.71
N PRO A 290 -11.00 4.45 -11.05
CA PRO A 290 -11.58 5.54 -11.83
C PRO A 290 -11.99 5.11 -13.24
N ASN A 291 -13.07 5.69 -13.78
CA ASN A 291 -13.57 5.37 -15.12
C ASN A 291 -12.52 5.53 -16.22
N TYR A 292 -11.64 6.53 -16.14
CA TYR A 292 -10.58 6.72 -17.13
C TYR A 292 -9.55 5.58 -17.14
N GLU A 293 -9.33 4.88 -16.02
CA GLU A 293 -8.50 3.67 -15.99
C GLU A 293 -9.26 2.49 -16.64
N VAL A 294 -10.58 2.41 -16.45
CA VAL A 294 -11.44 1.41 -17.14
C VAL A 294 -11.45 1.65 -18.65
N GLU A 295 -11.47 2.91 -19.09
CA GLU A 295 -11.40 3.26 -20.52
C GLU A 295 -10.05 2.85 -21.11
N ALA A 296 -8.94 3.16 -20.42
CA ALA A 296 -7.60 2.71 -20.80
C ALA A 296 -7.49 1.18 -20.83
N MET A 297 -8.17 0.48 -19.91
CA MET A 297 -8.28 -0.99 -19.96
C MET A 297 -8.92 -1.48 -21.25
N ASN A 298 -10.05 -0.87 -21.62
CA ASN A 298 -10.84 -1.34 -22.75
C ASN A 298 -10.21 -1.00 -24.10
N ALA A 299 -9.47 0.11 -24.18
CA ALA A 299 -8.85 0.59 -25.41
C ALA A 299 -7.71 -0.32 -25.93
N GLU A 300 -7.01 -0.99 -25.03
CA GLU A 300 -5.79 -1.75 -25.33
C GLU A 300 -6.04 -3.26 -25.56
N HIS A 301 -7.30 -3.67 -25.80
CA HIS A 301 -7.70 -5.04 -26.19
C HIS A 301 -6.92 -6.16 -25.46
N PHE A 302 -6.92 -6.12 -24.14
CA PHE A 302 -6.16 -7.09 -23.34
C PHE A 302 -6.81 -8.47 -23.32
N ASN A 303 -6.00 -9.52 -23.48
CA ASN A 303 -6.44 -10.91 -23.32
C ASN A 303 -6.79 -11.28 -21.87
N ILE A 304 -6.35 -10.48 -20.89
CA ILE A 304 -6.66 -10.67 -19.47
C ILE A 304 -7.31 -9.38 -18.97
N ARG A 305 -8.45 -9.47 -18.30
CA ARG A 305 -9.14 -8.29 -17.76
C ARG A 305 -8.67 -7.97 -16.34
N PRO A 306 -8.09 -6.78 -16.08
CA PRO A 306 -7.73 -6.40 -14.72
C PRO A 306 -8.94 -6.22 -13.81
N ASN A 307 -8.70 -6.25 -12.50
CA ASN A 307 -9.74 -5.91 -11.54
C ASN A 307 -10.10 -4.42 -11.63
N THR A 308 -11.38 -4.14 -11.80
CA THR A 308 -11.94 -2.78 -11.83
C THR A 308 -12.46 -2.32 -10.46
N SER A 309 -12.48 -3.22 -9.48
CA SER A 309 -12.82 -2.86 -8.10
C SER A 309 -12.20 -3.86 -7.12
N ILE A 310 -12.12 -3.45 -5.86
CA ILE A 310 -11.64 -4.30 -4.78
C ILE A 310 -12.52 -4.11 -3.55
N ARG A 311 -12.95 -5.22 -2.95
CA ARG A 311 -13.72 -5.23 -1.70
C ARG A 311 -12.78 -5.52 -0.54
N VAL A 312 -12.60 -4.56 0.34
CA VAL A 312 -11.58 -4.58 1.39
C VAL A 312 -12.12 -4.00 2.69
N CYS A 313 -11.37 -4.27 3.74
CA CYS A 313 -11.47 -3.61 5.04
C CYS A 313 -10.09 -3.06 5.40
N ALA A 314 -10.05 -2.01 6.22
CA ALA A 314 -8.81 -1.35 6.59
C ALA A 314 -8.88 -0.72 7.96
N SER A 315 -7.73 -0.61 8.62
CA SER A 315 -7.66 -0.01 9.94
C SER A 315 -6.27 0.60 10.16
N LEU A 316 -6.24 1.61 11.03
CA LEU A 316 -5.04 2.38 11.32
C LEU A 316 -4.86 2.46 12.84
N TRP A 317 -3.67 2.10 13.30
CA TRP A 317 -3.28 2.23 14.70
C TRP A 317 -1.98 3.02 14.84
N GLN A 318 -1.70 3.50 16.05
CA GLN A 318 -0.48 4.21 16.38
C GLN A 318 0.14 3.65 17.66
N LYS A 319 1.47 3.55 17.68
CA LYS A 319 2.21 3.28 18.91
C LYS A 319 2.22 4.55 19.80
N PRO A 320 1.82 4.48 21.08
CA PRO A 320 1.81 5.62 21.98
C PRO A 320 3.15 6.36 22.11
#